data_AF-A0A7C7K3F9-F1
#
_entry.id   AF-A0A7C7K3F9-F1
#
_cell.length_a   1.000
_cell.length_b   1.000
_cell.length_c   1.000
_cell.angle_alpha   90.00
_cell.angle_beta   90.00
_cell.angle_gamma   90.00
#
_symmetry.space_group_name_H-M   'P 1'
#
loop_
_entity.id
_entity.type
_entity.pdbx_description
1 polymer ?
#
loop_
_entity_poly.entity_id
_entity_poly.type
_entity_poly.pdbx_seq_one_letter_code
_entity_poly.pdbx_strand_id
1 'polypeptide(L)'
;MASILQSLNKTIIAGIILTLILFFIIFSIWPESNTWLSDTYFWGTVVFRYLHVLSGIMWIGLLWYFNFVQIPNMPNIPDDQKPAIGKVIAPAALFWFRWAALATILTGLEVAYLNGYILQAMTLGLMGGDAKSITIGIGMWLGIIMAYNVWMVIWPNQK
;
A
#
# COMPACT_ATOMS: atom_id res chain seq x y z
N MET A 1 -1.59 -23.31 -18.21
CA MET A 1 -2.11 -22.48 -17.09
C MET A 1 -1.59 -22.91 -15.71
N ALA A 2 -1.59 -24.21 -15.38
CA ALA A 2 -1.25 -24.68 -14.03
C ALA A 2 0.18 -24.35 -13.54
N SER A 3 1.21 -24.34 -14.40
CA SER A 3 2.60 -24.16 -13.94
C SER A 3 2.99 -22.73 -13.55
N ILE A 4 2.21 -21.72 -13.98
CA ILE A 4 2.46 -20.32 -13.62
C ILE A 4 2.00 -20.08 -12.18
N LEU A 5 0.77 -20.50 -11.86
CA LEU A 5 0.15 -20.31 -10.54
C LEU A 5 0.76 -21.20 -9.44
N GLN A 6 1.45 -22.28 -9.81
CA GLN A 6 2.14 -23.17 -8.87
C GLN A 6 3.50 -22.63 -8.40
N SER A 7 4.08 -21.66 -9.10
CA SER A 7 5.37 -21.06 -8.74
C SER A 7 5.20 -19.58 -8.42
N LEU A 8 5.55 -19.20 -7.18
CA LEU A 8 5.50 -17.82 -6.73
C LEU A 8 6.26 -16.88 -7.68
N ASN A 9 7.49 -17.25 -8.04
CA ASN A 9 8.34 -16.44 -8.91
C ASN A 9 7.70 -16.23 -10.30
N LYS A 10 7.14 -17.28 -10.90
CA LYS A 10 6.47 -17.18 -12.20
C LYS A 10 5.21 -16.33 -12.13
N THR A 11 4.44 -16.47 -11.04
CA THR A 11 3.24 -15.66 -10.81
C THR A 11 3.58 -14.18 -10.67
N ILE A 12 4.61 -13.84 -9.88
CA ILE A 12 5.06 -12.46 -9.69
C ILE A 12 5.55 -11.87 -11.02
N ILE A 13 6.42 -12.59 -11.75
CA ILE A 13 6.96 -12.12 -13.03
C ILE A 13 5.82 -11.88 -14.04
N ALA A 14 4.89 -12.83 -14.15
CA ALA A 14 3.73 -12.67 -15.03
C ALA A 14 2.87 -11.45 -14.64
N GLY A 15 2.65 -11.22 -13.34
CA GLY A 15 1.92 -10.06 -12.84
C GLY A 15 2.61 -8.73 -13.16
N ILE A 16 3.94 -8.68 -13.02
CA ILE A 16 4.74 -7.50 -13.39
C ILE A 16 4.66 -7.23 -14.90
N ILE A 17 4.84 -8.25 -15.73
CA ILE A 17 4.73 -8.13 -17.19
C ILE A 17 3.35 -7.60 -17.58
N LEU A 18 2.28 -8.17 -17.01
CA LEU A 18 0.91 -7.73 -17.29
C LEU A 18 0.69 -6.26 -16.87
N THR A 19 1.25 -5.85 -15.73
CA THR A 19 1.18 -4.46 -15.25
C THR A 19 1.90 -3.50 -16.19
N LEU A 20 3.07 -3.87 -16.70
CA LEU A 20 3.81 -3.06 -17.68
C LEU A 20 3.05 -2.94 -19.01
N ILE A 21 2.44 -4.03 -19.48
CA ILE A 21 1.58 -4.01 -20.67
C ILE A 21 0.38 -3.08 -20.45
N LEU A 22 -0.27 -3.16 -19.28
CA LEU A 22 -1.38 -2.28 -18.94
C LEU A 22 -0.96 -0.81 -18.97
N PHE A 23 0.18 -0.46 -18.37
CA PHE A 23 0.69 0.91 -18.39
C PHE A 23 1.02 1.39 -19.81
N PHE A 24 1.60 0.53 -20.65
CA PHE A 24 1.85 0.83 -22.06
C PHE A 24 0.55 1.13 -22.81
N ILE A 25 -0.49 0.31 -22.61
CA ILE A 25 -1.81 0.50 -23.25
C ILE A 25 -2.47 1.80 -22.78
N ILE A 26 -2.52 2.04 -21.47
CA ILE A 26 -3.11 3.26 -20.89
C ILE A 26 -2.42 4.50 -21.46
N PHE A 27 -1.08 4.49 -21.50
CA PHE A 27 -0.31 5.59 -22.09
C PHE A 27 -0.65 5.81 -23.57
N SER A 28 -0.72 4.73 -24.35
CA SER A 28 -0.96 4.80 -25.82
C SER A 28 -2.35 5.34 -26.19
N ILE A 29 -3.32 5.25 -25.27
CA ILE A 29 -4.69 5.74 -25.47
C ILE A 29 -4.88 7.14 -24.83
N TRP A 30 -3.94 7.59 -23.99
CA TRP A 30 -4.09 8.83 -23.24
C TRP A 30 -3.93 10.06 -24.14
N PRO A 31 -4.98 10.88 -24.32
CA PRO A 31 -5.06 11.90 -25.37
C PRO A 31 -4.13 13.11 -25.20
N GLU A 32 -3.53 13.29 -24.01
CA GLU A 32 -2.68 14.46 -23.69
C GLU A 32 -1.18 14.11 -23.49
N SER A 33 -0.77 12.88 -23.80
CA SER A 33 0.58 12.39 -23.52
C SER A 33 1.64 12.93 -24.51
N ASN A 34 2.12 14.15 -24.25
CA ASN A 34 3.06 14.82 -25.17
C ASN A 34 4.47 14.18 -25.18
N THR A 35 4.93 13.52 -24.11
CA THR A 35 6.10 12.60 -24.11
C THR A 35 6.08 11.62 -22.91
N TRP A 36 6.77 10.47 -23.03
CA TRP A 36 6.89 9.43 -21.98
C TRP A 36 7.44 9.91 -20.63
N LEU A 37 8.27 10.96 -20.63
CA LEU A 37 9.02 11.39 -19.43
C LEU A 37 8.49 12.68 -18.80
N SER A 38 7.66 13.46 -19.51
CA SER A 38 7.19 14.77 -19.04
C SER A 38 5.72 14.81 -18.62
N ASP A 39 4.97 13.72 -18.76
CA ASP A 39 3.56 13.68 -18.41
C ASP A 39 3.37 13.47 -16.90
N THR A 40 3.43 14.58 -16.16
CA THR A 40 3.20 14.62 -14.71
C THR A 40 1.84 14.04 -14.32
N TYR A 41 0.82 14.14 -15.19
CA TYR A 41 -0.49 13.56 -14.97
C TYR A 41 -0.45 12.03 -15.07
N PHE A 42 0.18 11.45 -16.08
CA PHE A 42 0.32 9.99 -16.20
C PHE A 42 1.08 9.40 -15.01
N TRP A 43 2.25 9.94 -14.69
CA TRP A 43 3.08 9.45 -13.59
C TRP A 43 2.35 9.58 -12.24
N GLY A 44 1.73 10.73 -11.96
CA GLY A 44 1.04 10.96 -10.69
C GLY A 44 -0.31 10.28 -10.54
N THR A 45 -1.07 10.17 -11.63
CA THR A 45 -2.46 9.68 -11.59
C THR A 45 -2.53 8.18 -11.82
N VAL A 46 -1.66 7.61 -12.66
CA VAL A 46 -1.71 6.18 -13.03
C VAL A 46 -0.69 5.39 -12.23
N VAL A 47 0.59 5.76 -12.29
CA VAL A 47 1.67 4.96 -11.69
C VAL A 47 1.69 5.09 -10.17
N PHE A 48 1.79 6.31 -9.63
CA PHE A 48 1.82 6.51 -8.18
C PHE A 48 0.52 6.06 -7.50
N ARG A 49 -0.63 6.23 -8.17
CA ARG A 49 -1.91 5.71 -7.67
C ARG A 49 -1.91 4.19 -7.64
N TYR A 50 -1.42 3.53 -8.69
CA TYR A 50 -1.28 2.08 -8.69
C TYR A 50 -0.39 1.59 -7.55
N LEU A 51 0.78 2.22 -7.37
CA LEU A 51 1.71 1.89 -6.28
C LEU A 51 1.09 2.15 -4.90
N HIS A 52 0.32 3.23 -4.75
CA HIS A 52 -0.40 3.55 -3.53
C HIS A 52 -1.45 2.49 -3.18
N VAL A 53 -2.26 2.11 -4.16
CA VAL A 53 -3.28 1.07 -4.00
C VAL A 53 -2.63 -0.27 -3.69
N LEU A 54 -1.58 -0.66 -4.43
CA LEU A 54 -0.87 -1.92 -4.20
C LEU A 54 -0.26 -1.99 -2.79
N SER A 55 0.38 -0.90 -2.35
CA SER A 55 0.94 -0.80 -0.99
C SER A 55 -0.17 -0.83 0.06
N GLY A 56 -1.28 -0.14 -0.18
CA GLY A 56 -2.45 -0.11 0.70
C GLY A 56 -3.10 -1.50 0.86
N ILE A 57 -3.22 -2.26 -0.23
CA ILE A 57 -3.69 -3.65 -0.20
C ILE A 57 -2.79 -4.50 0.66
N MET A 58 -1.45 -4.40 0.50
CA MET A 58 -0.50 -5.14 1.34
C MET A 58 -0.64 -4.74 2.82
N TRP A 59 -0.72 -3.43 3.10
CA TRP A 59 -0.77 -2.92 4.46
C TRP A 59 -2.04 -3.36 5.20
N ILE A 60 -3.20 -3.10 4.62
CA ILE A 60 -4.50 -3.45 5.23
C ILE A 60 -4.73 -4.97 5.18
N GLY A 61 -4.28 -5.66 4.13
CA GLY A 61 -4.37 -7.11 4.03
C GLY A 61 -3.61 -7.82 5.16
N LEU A 62 -2.39 -7.38 5.47
CA LEU A 62 -1.63 -7.90 6.61
C LEU A 62 -2.29 -7.54 7.96
N LEU A 63 -2.85 -6.33 8.08
CA LEU A 63 -3.59 -5.94 9.29
C LEU A 63 -4.79 -6.88 9.54
N TRP A 64 -5.54 -7.21 8.50
CA TRP A 64 -6.67 -8.14 8.60
C TRP A 64 -6.21 -9.55 8.91
N TYR A 65 -5.12 -10.01 8.29
CA TYR A 65 -4.50 -11.28 8.63
C TYR A 65 -4.14 -11.35 10.12
N PHE A 66 -3.51 -10.33 10.68
CA PHE A 66 -3.17 -10.33 12.11
C PHE A 66 -4.40 -10.35 13.02
N ASN A 67 -5.35 -9.45 12.78
CA ASN A 67 -6.46 -9.21 13.70
C ASN A 67 -7.55 -10.29 13.64
N PHE A 68 -7.85 -10.80 12.44
CA PHE A 68 -8.97 -11.73 12.25
C PHE A 68 -8.53 -13.18 12.08
N VAL A 69 -7.29 -13.42 11.65
CA VAL A 69 -6.81 -14.79 11.38
C VAL A 69 -5.76 -15.22 12.40
N GLN A 70 -4.62 -14.53 12.49
CA GLN A 70 -3.50 -14.99 13.32
C GLN A 70 -3.84 -14.94 14.81
N ILE A 71 -4.14 -13.76 15.37
CA ILE A 71 -4.33 -13.59 16.82
C ILE A 71 -5.43 -14.49 17.39
N PRO A 72 -6.64 -14.59 16.78
CA PRO A 72 -7.71 -15.44 17.31
C PRO A 72 -7.41 -16.94 17.24
N ASN A 73 -6.57 -17.38 16.31
CA ASN A 73 -6.24 -18.80 16.13
C ASN A 73 -4.99 -19.25 16.90
N MET A 74 -4.16 -18.35 17.41
CA MET A 74 -2.97 -18.69 18.22
C MET A 74 -3.27 -19.62 19.43
N PRO A 75 -4.38 -19.47 20.16
CA PRO A 75 -4.72 -20.38 21.26
C PRO A 75 -5.06 -21.81 20.80
N ASN A 76 -5.53 -21.98 19.57
CA ASN A 76 -5.96 -23.28 19.03
C ASN A 76 -4.79 -24.14 18.54
N ILE A 77 -3.57 -23.60 18.54
CA ILE A 77 -2.38 -24.24 17.99
C ILE A 77 -1.62 -24.95 19.13
N PRO A 78 -1.19 -26.21 18.96
CA PRO A 78 -0.35 -26.90 19.93
C PRO A 78 0.92 -26.11 20.30
N ASP A 79 1.33 -26.14 21.57
CA ASP A 79 2.42 -25.32 22.10
C ASP A 79 3.78 -25.57 21.43
N ASP A 80 4.00 -26.78 20.94
CA ASP A 80 5.19 -27.20 20.18
C ASP A 80 5.28 -26.52 18.80
N GLN A 81 4.15 -26.13 18.22
CA GLN A 81 4.07 -25.52 16.88
C GLN A 81 4.00 -23.99 16.91
N LYS A 82 3.63 -23.38 18.05
CA LYS A 82 3.58 -21.91 18.22
C LYS A 82 4.89 -21.19 17.84
N PRO A 83 6.10 -21.72 18.12
CA PRO A 83 7.34 -21.07 17.72
C PRO A 83 7.49 -20.91 16.21
N ALA A 84 6.93 -21.79 15.39
CA ALA A 84 6.99 -21.67 13.93
C ALA A 84 6.29 -20.40 13.45
N ILE A 85 5.14 -20.06 14.04
CA ILE A 85 4.40 -18.84 13.70
C ILE A 85 5.10 -17.63 14.31
N GLY A 86 5.39 -17.68 15.61
CA GLY A 86 5.95 -16.54 16.34
C GLY A 86 7.36 -16.14 15.93
N LYS A 87 8.22 -17.09 15.52
CA LYS A 87 9.63 -16.83 15.17
C LYS A 87 9.92 -16.76 13.68
N VAL A 88 9.05 -17.30 12.82
CA VAL A 88 9.29 -17.34 11.37
C VAL A 88 8.26 -16.50 10.60
N ILE A 89 6.97 -16.77 10.79
CA ILE A 89 5.90 -16.14 10.00
C ILE A 89 5.62 -14.71 10.47
N ALA A 90 5.41 -14.52 11.77
CA ALA A 90 5.05 -13.22 12.32
C ALA A 90 6.12 -12.14 12.05
N PRO A 91 7.43 -12.39 12.24
CA PRO A 91 8.45 -11.37 11.94
C PRO A 91 8.49 -10.98 10.46
N ALA A 92 8.33 -11.96 9.55
CA ALA A 92 8.28 -11.69 8.11
C ALA A 92 7.04 -10.87 7.73
N ALA A 93 5.86 -11.24 8.24
CA ALA A 93 4.63 -10.50 7.99
C ALA A 93 4.69 -9.08 8.56
N LEU A 94 5.27 -8.91 9.75
CA LEU A 94 5.48 -7.61 10.39
C LEU A 94 6.46 -6.74 9.61
N PHE A 95 7.53 -7.32 9.04
CA PHE A 95 8.44 -6.60 8.15
C PHE A 95 7.69 -6.00 6.95
N TRP A 96 6.89 -6.82 6.25
CA TRP A 96 6.10 -6.34 5.10
C TRP A 96 5.05 -5.31 5.51
N PHE A 97 4.38 -5.50 6.66
CA PHE A 97 3.40 -4.57 7.19
C PHE A 97 3.99 -3.17 7.42
N ARG A 98 5.23 -3.08 7.92
CA ARG A 98 5.93 -1.81 8.17
C ARG A 98 6.26 -1.05 6.91
N TRP A 99 6.86 -1.73 5.93
CA TRP A 99 7.25 -1.11 4.67
C TRP A 99 6.04 -0.81 3.80
N ALA A 100 5.00 -1.63 3.85
CA ALA A 100 3.73 -1.34 3.20
C ALA A 100 3.08 -0.08 3.79
N ALA A 101 3.06 0.08 5.11
CA ALA A 101 2.57 1.30 5.76
C ALA A 101 3.30 2.56 5.27
N LEU A 102 4.64 2.53 5.28
CA LEU A 102 5.46 3.64 4.81
C LEU A 102 5.22 3.93 3.32
N ALA A 103 5.22 2.87 2.49
CA ALA A 103 5.02 2.99 1.05
C ALA A 103 3.64 3.57 0.73
N THR A 104 2.57 3.13 1.40
CA THR A 104 1.22 3.69 1.22
C THR A 104 1.19 5.18 1.53
N ILE A 105 1.81 5.63 2.63
CA ILE A 105 1.81 7.05 2.98
C ILE A 105 2.61 7.87 1.96
N LEU A 106 3.82 7.45 1.62
CA LEU A 106 4.68 8.19 0.68
C LEU A 106 4.04 8.30 -0.70
N THR A 107 3.58 7.17 -1.25
CA THR A 107 2.91 7.15 -2.56
C THR A 107 1.57 7.91 -2.53
N GLY A 108 0.84 7.88 -1.41
CA GLY A 108 -0.43 8.62 -1.27
C GLY A 108 -0.24 10.12 -1.22
N LEU A 109 0.79 10.59 -0.50
CA LEU A 109 1.18 11.99 -0.48
C LEU A 109 1.64 12.45 -1.87
N GLU A 110 2.41 11.63 -2.58
CA GLU A 110 2.83 11.93 -3.96
C GLU A 110 1.64 12.03 -4.91
N VAL A 111 0.67 11.12 -4.81
CA VAL A 111 -0.59 11.21 -5.59
C VAL A 111 -1.30 12.53 -5.27
N ALA A 112 -1.43 12.91 -4.01
CA ALA A 112 -2.10 14.14 -3.61
C ALA A 112 -1.36 15.39 -4.10
N TYR A 113 -0.03 15.37 -4.08
CA TYR A 113 0.83 16.44 -4.55
C TYR A 113 0.69 16.63 -6.07
N LEU A 114 0.85 15.56 -6.84
CA LEU A 114 0.79 15.59 -8.30
C LEU A 114 -0.61 15.92 -8.84
N ASN A 115 -1.66 15.62 -8.08
CA ASN A 115 -3.04 15.98 -8.41
C ASN A 115 -3.47 17.34 -7.84
N GLY A 116 -2.57 18.08 -7.16
CA GLY A 116 -2.79 19.46 -6.72
C GLY A 116 -3.76 19.66 -5.55
N TYR A 117 -4.10 18.60 -4.81
CA TYR A 117 -5.05 18.69 -3.68
C TYR A 117 -4.41 18.45 -2.30
N ILE A 118 -3.08 18.28 -2.24
CA ILE A 118 -2.36 17.96 -0.99
C ILE A 118 -2.59 18.99 0.12
N LEU A 119 -2.59 20.30 -0.21
CA LEU A 119 -2.74 21.35 0.78
C LEU A 119 -4.14 21.31 1.41
N GLN A 120 -5.17 21.16 0.57
CA GLN A 120 -6.56 21.08 0.98
C GLN A 120 -6.83 19.81 1.81
N ALA A 121 -6.25 18.68 1.41
CA ALA A 121 -6.38 17.42 2.14
C ALA A 121 -5.67 17.48 3.50
N MET A 122 -4.42 17.94 3.56
CA MET A 122 -3.65 17.96 4.81
C MET A 122 -4.17 19.02 5.80
N THR A 123 -4.77 20.10 5.32
CA THR A 123 -5.38 21.14 6.16
C THR A 123 -6.83 20.85 6.55
N LEU A 124 -7.38 19.70 6.14
CA LEU A 124 -8.77 19.30 6.44
C LEU A 124 -9.81 20.36 6.04
N GLY A 125 -9.56 21.09 4.94
CA GLY A 125 -10.45 22.14 4.45
C GLY A 125 -10.39 23.47 5.20
N LEU A 126 -9.51 23.62 6.20
CA LEU A 126 -9.31 24.88 6.93
C LEU A 126 -8.80 26.03 6.04
N MET A 127 -8.15 25.69 4.93
CA MET A 127 -7.63 26.65 3.93
C MET A 127 -8.47 26.68 2.65
N GLY A 128 -9.72 26.21 2.71
CA GLY A 128 -10.57 25.96 1.56
C GLY A 128 -10.34 24.56 0.97
N GLY A 129 -11.39 23.98 0.39
CA GLY A 129 -11.34 22.64 -0.19
C GLY A 129 -12.74 22.11 -0.51
N ASP A 130 -12.81 21.17 -1.44
CA ASP A 130 -14.04 20.44 -1.74
C ASP A 130 -14.25 19.29 -0.74
N ALA A 131 -15.49 18.80 -0.64
CA ALA A 131 -15.84 17.69 0.25
C ALA A 131 -14.97 16.44 0.00
N LYS A 132 -14.53 16.23 -1.25
CA LYS A 132 -13.61 15.17 -1.64
C LYS A 132 -12.25 15.32 -0.95
N SER A 133 -11.60 16.47 -1.06
CA SER A 133 -10.26 16.68 -0.47
C SER A 133 -10.29 16.54 1.05
N ILE A 134 -11.35 17.03 1.71
CA ILE A 134 -11.52 16.88 3.16
C ILE A 134 -11.64 15.41 3.55
N THR A 135 -12.47 14.64 2.82
CA THR A 135 -12.68 13.22 3.09
C THR A 135 -11.39 12.41 2.91
N ILE A 136 -10.63 12.71 1.84
CA ILE A 136 -9.31 12.11 1.61
C ILE A 136 -8.35 12.50 2.73
N GLY A 137 -8.35 13.78 3.14
CA GLY A 137 -7.54 14.31 4.23
C GLY A 137 -7.73 13.58 5.55
N ILE A 138 -8.98 13.28 5.93
CA ILE A 138 -9.28 12.47 7.12
C ILE A 138 -8.61 11.09 7.02
N GLY A 139 -8.76 10.41 5.89
CA GLY A 139 -8.11 9.12 5.63
C GLY A 139 -6.59 9.20 5.68
N MET A 140 -5.99 10.25 5.11
CA MET A 140 -4.55 10.48 5.13
C MET A 140 -4.03 10.67 6.55
N TRP A 141 -4.71 11.46 7.38
CA TRP A 141 -4.32 11.65 8.78
C TRP A 141 -4.43 10.37 9.60
N LEU A 142 -5.53 9.61 9.45
CA LEU A 142 -5.68 8.31 10.10
C LEU A 142 -4.55 7.34 9.68
N GLY A 143 -4.23 7.33 8.39
CA GLY A 143 -3.10 6.56 7.85
C GLY A 143 -1.77 7.01 8.46
N ILE A 144 -1.46 8.30 8.48
CA ILE A 144 -0.20 8.83 9.04
C ILE A 144 -0.06 8.47 10.51
N ILE A 145 -1.12 8.64 11.31
CA ILE A 145 -1.13 8.28 12.73
C ILE A 145 -0.89 6.78 12.91
N MET A 146 -1.56 5.95 12.10
CA MET A 146 -1.36 4.50 12.14
C MET A 146 0.06 4.11 11.72
N ALA A 147 0.60 4.65 10.63
CA ALA A 147 1.97 4.39 10.20
C ALA A 147 2.99 4.83 11.25
N TYR A 148 2.76 5.97 11.90
CA TYR A 148 3.56 6.43 13.03
C TYR A 148 3.53 5.42 14.19
N ASN A 149 2.35 4.93 14.58
CA ASN A 149 2.23 3.88 15.60
C ASN A 149 3.00 2.61 15.22
N VAL A 150 2.93 2.19 13.96
CA VAL A 150 3.68 1.02 13.46
C VAL A 150 5.19 1.19 13.64
N TRP A 151 5.72 2.34 13.25
CA TRP A 151 7.16 2.59 13.26
C TRP A 151 7.73 2.95 14.62
N MET A 152 6.99 3.71 15.43
CA MET A 152 7.48 4.30 16.67
C MET A 152 7.02 3.56 17.93
N VAL A 153 5.91 2.84 17.88
CA VAL A 153 5.35 2.14 19.06
C VAL A 153 5.43 0.63 18.88
N ILE A 154 4.85 0.10 17.81
CA ILE A 154 4.78 -1.35 17.61
C ILE A 154 6.19 -1.91 17.41
N TRP A 155 6.98 -1.35 16.49
CA TRP A 155 8.30 -1.89 16.16
C TRP A 155 9.30 -1.92 17.33
N PRO A 156 9.52 -0.84 18.11
CA PRO A 156 10.46 -0.89 19.23
C PRO A 156 10.08 -1.88 20.33
N ASN A 157 8.78 -2.21 20.43
CA ASN A 157 8.21 -3.13 21.41
C ASN A 157 8.10 -4.59 20.90
N GLN A 158 8.61 -4.90 19.70
CA GLN A 158 8.64 -6.26 19.12
C GLN A 158 9.88 -7.07 19.51
N LYS A 159 10.45 -6.80 20.69
CA LYS A 159 11.60 -7.54 21.24
C LYS A 159 11.19 -8.85 21.90
#